data_AF-A0A4D4L7W5-F1
#
_entry.id   AF-A0A4D4L7W5-F1
#
_cell.length_a   1.000
_cell.length_b   1.000
_cell.length_c   1.000
_cell.angle_alpha   90.00
_cell.angle_beta   90.00
_cell.angle_gamma   90.00
#
_symmetry.space_group_name_H-M   'P 1'
#
loop_
_entity.id
_entity.type
_entity.pdbx_description
1 polymer ?
#
loop_
_entity_poly.entity_id
_entity_poly.type
_entity_poly.pdbx_seq_one_letter_code
_entity_poly.pdbx_strand_id
1 'polypeptide(L)'
;MTPYRDYLVWLARQDRTAAMSAWARVLEGLAEPTLLAPADPARRPVVPERVSRELPAELATALRERAREHNVTLNTLLGLAWAITLGGLTGRDDVVFGTTVSGRPAEIPGIESMVGLFINTLPVRVRLDPGATLGALLTRLQDQQSELMAHQHVGLTDIREMTGLAELFDTIVVFENYPVDTGALERSVGDLAVTSGEGRDATHYPMGITVIPSGDRLLVRADYRADVFDAATAELMVGRLLRVLEATTRPDTVLSSVEVVEPGERVRMLSEWNPVGYAGPVGVLPELFEARVARTPDAVAVVWGQESVSYAGLNARANRLARYLIAQGVGPEQIVALAVPRSLQAVVAQLAVVKTGAGYLPVDPDYPAERITHMFHDTRPPVLLTTTENTPVLGPLLPPGSRLVALDAPSTPTPRPHPASPAHPASPAHPGSPGSWGRWGRGM
;
A
#
# COMPACT_ATOMS: atom_id res chain seq x y z
N MET A 1 18.34 51.81 -1.85
CA MET A 1 17.46 50.66 -2.11
C MET A 1 17.81 50.13 -3.49
N THR A 2 18.28 48.89 -3.59
CA THR A 2 18.62 48.26 -4.89
C THR A 2 17.32 48.04 -5.68
N PRO A 3 17.20 48.51 -6.94
CA PRO A 3 15.96 48.40 -7.70
C PRO A 3 15.70 46.98 -8.24
N TYR A 4 14.43 46.55 -8.26
CA TYR A 4 14.02 45.22 -8.77
C TYR A 4 14.47 44.94 -10.21
N ARG A 5 14.67 45.99 -11.02
CA ARG A 5 15.21 45.85 -12.38
C ARG A 5 16.57 45.15 -12.42
N ASP A 6 17.40 45.30 -11.38
CA ASP A 6 18.75 44.73 -11.36
C ASP A 6 18.67 43.20 -11.22
N TYR A 7 17.66 42.70 -10.49
CA TYR A 7 17.31 41.28 -10.47
C TYR A 7 16.81 40.79 -11.84
N LEU A 8 15.94 41.54 -12.51
CA LEU A 8 15.47 41.15 -13.85
C LEU A 8 16.61 41.12 -14.88
N VAL A 9 17.56 42.05 -14.80
CA VAL A 9 18.76 42.05 -15.65
C VAL A 9 19.66 40.85 -15.35
N TRP A 10 19.85 40.51 -14.06
CA TRP A 10 20.58 39.30 -13.68
C TRP A 10 19.87 38.04 -14.19
N LEU A 11 18.54 37.96 -14.06
CA LEU A 11 17.73 36.82 -14.49
C LEU A 11 17.82 36.62 -16.02
N ALA A 12 17.76 37.71 -16.78
CA ALA A 12 17.88 37.67 -18.24
C ALA A 12 19.26 37.23 -18.75
N ARG A 13 20.30 37.25 -17.89
CA ARG A 13 21.65 36.80 -18.21
C ARG A 13 21.91 35.33 -17.88
N GLN A 14 20.99 34.66 -17.18
CA GLN A 14 21.17 33.27 -16.80
C GLN A 14 21.05 32.33 -18.02
N ASP A 15 21.88 31.29 -18.04
CA ASP A 15 21.78 30.25 -19.06
C ASP A 15 20.60 29.32 -18.76
N ARG A 16 19.44 29.66 -19.34
CA ARG A 16 18.21 28.88 -19.18
C ARG A 16 18.36 27.46 -19.73
N THR A 17 19.13 27.25 -20.81
CA THR A 17 19.31 25.91 -21.40
C THR A 17 20.13 25.02 -20.46
N ALA A 18 21.21 25.55 -19.88
CA ALA A 18 21.98 24.83 -18.87
C ALA A 18 21.14 24.52 -17.63
N ALA A 19 20.36 25.50 -17.15
CA ALA A 19 19.49 25.31 -15.98
C ALA A 19 18.42 24.24 -16.22
N MET A 20 17.73 24.27 -17.35
CA MET A 20 16.74 23.25 -17.71
C MET A 20 17.38 21.86 -17.87
N SER A 21 18.61 21.79 -18.41
CA SER A 21 19.35 20.52 -18.52
C SER A 21 19.75 19.94 -17.16
N ALA A 22 20.10 20.79 -16.19
CA ALA A 22 20.37 20.36 -14.83
C ALA A 22 19.11 19.80 -14.15
N TRP A 23 17.97 20.49 -14.29
CA TRP A 23 16.68 20.01 -13.79
C TRP A 23 16.24 18.69 -14.43
N ALA A 24 16.39 18.57 -15.76
CA ALA A 24 16.07 17.34 -16.48
C ALA A 24 16.87 16.14 -15.96
N ARG A 25 18.16 16.33 -15.62
CA ARG A 25 19.01 15.27 -15.06
C ARG A 25 18.54 14.79 -13.69
N VAL A 26 18.14 15.72 -12.82
CA VAL A 26 17.65 15.38 -11.47
C VAL A 26 16.30 14.65 -11.54
N LEU A 27 15.45 15.03 -12.49
CA LEU A 27 14.12 14.46 -12.68
C LEU A 27 14.09 13.27 -13.64
N GLU A 28 15.24 12.84 -14.16
CA GLU A 28 15.34 11.74 -15.12
C GLU A 28 14.76 10.43 -14.56
N GLY A 29 13.83 9.82 -15.29
CA GLY A 29 13.16 8.59 -14.89
C GLY A 29 12.09 8.76 -13.80
N LEU A 30 11.70 9.99 -13.45
CA LEU A 30 10.52 10.22 -12.61
C LEU A 30 9.26 9.84 -13.41
N ALA A 31 8.64 8.71 -13.04
CA ALA A 31 7.49 8.18 -13.78
C ALA A 31 6.14 8.72 -13.30
N GLU A 32 6.03 9.07 -12.01
CA GLU A 32 4.76 9.42 -11.37
C GLU A 32 4.98 10.47 -10.27
N PRO A 33 3.96 11.28 -9.95
CA PRO A 33 4.03 12.23 -8.85
C PRO A 33 3.98 11.54 -7.48
N THR A 34 4.34 12.29 -6.44
CA THR A 34 4.11 11.88 -5.04
C THR A 34 2.97 12.70 -4.46
N LEU A 35 1.83 12.06 -4.26
CA LEU A 35 0.60 12.70 -3.80
C LEU A 35 0.08 12.02 -2.53
N LEU A 36 -0.27 12.80 -1.51
CA LEU A 36 -1.00 12.32 -0.32
C LEU A 36 -2.53 12.37 -0.50
N ALA A 37 -3.00 13.20 -1.42
CA ALA A 37 -4.40 13.33 -1.80
C ALA A 37 -4.61 12.93 -3.28
N PRO A 38 -5.84 12.63 -3.70
CA PRO A 38 -6.14 12.45 -5.12
C PRO A 38 -5.66 13.66 -5.95
N ALA A 39 -5.11 13.42 -7.15
CA ALA A 39 -4.61 14.48 -8.02
C ALA A 39 -5.71 15.50 -8.33
N ASP A 40 -5.41 16.79 -8.16
CA ASP A 40 -6.30 17.89 -8.55
C ASP A 40 -5.45 19.10 -8.97
N PRO A 41 -5.06 19.17 -10.26
CA PRO A 41 -4.29 20.30 -10.78
C PRO A 41 -5.03 21.64 -10.73
N ALA A 42 -6.36 21.63 -10.55
CA ALA A 42 -7.21 22.82 -10.48
C ALA A 42 -7.59 23.19 -9.03
N ARG A 43 -6.93 22.57 -8.05
CA ARG A 43 -7.21 22.72 -6.64
C ARG A 43 -7.09 24.19 -6.21
N ARG A 44 -8.22 24.77 -5.79
CA ARG A 44 -8.29 26.17 -5.38
C ARG A 44 -7.59 26.39 -4.03
N PRO A 45 -6.88 27.51 -3.82
CA PRO A 45 -6.33 27.84 -2.51
C PRO A 45 -7.42 28.03 -1.46
N VAL A 46 -7.20 27.52 -0.25
CA VAL A 46 -8.07 27.72 0.92
C VAL A 46 -7.22 28.07 2.14
N VAL A 47 -7.83 28.70 3.15
CA VAL A 47 -7.16 28.95 4.43
C VAL A 47 -6.94 27.61 5.14
N PRO A 48 -5.68 27.21 5.43
CA PRO A 48 -5.41 25.93 6.07
C PRO A 48 -5.78 25.94 7.55
N GLU A 49 -6.03 24.76 8.09
CA GLU A 49 -5.95 24.47 9.52
C GLU A 49 -4.52 24.09 9.91
N ARG A 50 -4.25 24.04 11.22
CA ARG A 50 -2.88 23.96 11.73
C ARG A 50 -2.75 23.03 12.91
N VAL A 51 -1.72 22.20 12.85
CA VAL A 51 -1.20 21.44 13.99
C VAL A 51 0.25 21.84 14.18
N SER A 52 0.66 22.09 15.42
CA SER A 52 2.03 22.43 15.75
C SER A 52 2.56 21.53 16.86
N ARG A 53 3.82 21.12 16.74
CA ARG A 53 4.55 20.34 17.76
C ARG A 53 5.93 20.95 17.94
N GLU A 54 6.25 21.29 19.18
CA GLU A 54 7.59 21.70 19.55
C GLU A 54 8.48 20.46 19.66
N LEU A 55 9.68 20.51 19.10
CA LEU A 55 10.67 19.45 19.27
C LEU A 55 11.24 19.49 20.68
N PRO A 56 11.47 18.32 21.31
CA PRO A 56 12.30 18.24 22.51
C PRO A 56 13.64 18.94 22.31
N ALA A 57 14.13 19.66 23.32
CA ALA A 57 15.35 20.46 23.23
C ALA A 57 16.58 19.62 22.88
N GLU A 58 16.63 18.39 23.40
CA GLU A 58 17.67 17.41 23.14
C GLU A 58 17.68 17.00 21.68
N LEU A 59 16.49 16.76 21.10
CA LEU A 59 16.35 16.43 19.68
C LEU A 59 16.76 17.61 18.80
N ALA A 60 16.28 18.82 19.10
CA ALA A 60 16.66 20.02 18.35
C ALA A 60 18.18 20.26 18.36
N THR A 61 18.84 20.03 19.50
CA THR A 61 20.30 20.11 19.63
C THR A 61 20.99 19.03 18.80
N ALA A 62 20.58 17.77 18.94
CA ALA A 62 21.14 16.66 18.19
C ALA A 62 21.01 16.86 16.66
N LEU A 63 19.86 17.36 16.18
CA LEU A 63 19.68 17.65 14.75
C LEU A 63 20.65 18.71 14.23
N ARG A 64 20.90 19.78 15.02
CA ARG A 64 21.86 20.83 14.66
C ARG A 64 23.30 20.30 14.67
N GLU A 65 23.66 19.49 15.67
CA GLU A 65 24.98 18.86 15.74
C GLU A 65 25.22 17.94 14.55
N ARG A 66 24.25 17.09 14.20
CA ARG A 66 24.37 16.16 13.07
C ARG A 66 24.40 16.86 11.74
N ALA A 67 23.59 17.91 11.56
CA ALA A 67 23.69 18.76 10.37
C ALA A 67 25.10 19.33 10.21
N ARG A 68 25.71 19.84 11.29
CA ARG A 68 27.07 20.38 11.30
C ARG A 68 28.13 19.32 11.04
N GLU A 69 28.05 18.16 11.68
CA GLU A 69 29.02 17.07 11.53
C GLU A 69 29.06 16.50 10.11
N HIS A 70 27.90 16.42 9.45
CA HIS A 70 27.78 15.93 8.08
C HIS A 70 27.93 17.05 7.02
N ASN A 71 28.23 18.29 7.42
CA ASN A 71 28.31 19.46 6.53
C ASN A 71 27.06 19.66 5.67
N VAL A 72 25.88 19.45 6.26
CA VAL A 72 24.59 19.67 5.59
C VAL A 72 23.78 20.74 6.31
N THR A 73 22.77 21.28 5.63
CA THR A 73 21.85 22.24 6.27
C THR A 73 20.77 21.53 7.07
N LEU A 74 20.23 22.20 8.10
CA LEU A 74 19.05 21.69 8.80
C LEU A 74 17.85 21.50 7.85
N ASN A 75 17.71 22.39 6.85
CA ASN A 75 16.70 22.25 5.80
C ASN A 75 16.86 20.94 5.00
N THR A 76 18.09 20.57 4.64
CA THR A 76 18.38 19.31 3.93
C THR A 76 17.99 18.09 4.77
N LEU A 77 18.31 18.12 6.07
CA LEU A 77 17.94 17.06 7.01
C LEU A 77 16.42 16.93 7.15
N LEU A 78 15.72 18.05 7.31
CA LEU A 78 14.25 18.09 7.40
C LEU A 78 13.60 17.57 6.12
N GLY A 79 14.14 17.97 4.96
CA GLY A 79 13.71 17.49 3.65
C GLY A 79 13.88 15.97 3.51
N LEU A 80 14.99 15.40 3.96
CA LEU A 80 15.19 13.95 3.98
C LEU A 80 14.19 13.25 4.90
N ALA A 81 13.97 13.79 6.11
CA ALA A 81 13.02 13.20 7.04
C ALA A 81 11.58 13.23 6.50
N TRP A 82 11.20 14.31 5.81
CA TRP A 82 9.92 14.38 5.12
C TRP A 82 9.84 13.39 3.96
N ALA A 83 10.89 13.27 3.15
CA ALA A 83 10.94 12.28 2.07
C ALA A 83 10.72 10.85 2.57
N ILE A 84 11.41 10.45 3.64
CA ILE A 84 11.24 9.12 4.26
C ILE A 84 9.82 8.95 4.80
N THR A 85 9.25 9.99 5.41
CA THR A 85 7.85 9.99 5.89
C THR A 85 6.87 9.79 4.74
N LEU A 86 7.05 10.51 3.62
CA LEU A 86 6.25 10.35 2.40
C LEU A 86 6.40 8.94 1.81
N GLY A 87 7.61 8.39 1.76
CA GLY A 87 7.85 7.02 1.29
C GLY A 87 7.08 6.00 2.12
N GLY A 88 7.07 6.15 3.44
CA GLY A 88 6.28 5.31 4.35
C GLY A 88 4.76 5.50 4.21
N LEU A 89 4.29 6.71 3.87
CA LEU A 89 2.86 7.01 3.68
C LEU A 89 2.33 6.53 2.33
N THR A 90 3.14 6.61 1.28
CA THR A 90 2.75 6.33 -0.11
C THR A 90 3.20 4.95 -0.59
N GLY A 91 4.06 4.26 0.17
CA GLY A 91 4.69 3.00 -0.23
C GLY A 91 5.72 3.14 -1.35
N ARG A 92 6.25 4.35 -1.56
CA ARG A 92 7.17 4.68 -2.66
C ARG A 92 8.62 4.77 -2.19
N ASP A 93 9.53 4.38 -3.07
CA ASP A 93 10.98 4.53 -2.93
C ASP A 93 11.54 5.69 -3.79
N ASP A 94 10.72 6.33 -4.62
CA ASP A 94 11.08 7.55 -5.35
C ASP A 94 10.00 8.60 -5.09
N VAL A 95 10.36 9.60 -4.28
CA VAL A 95 9.44 10.61 -3.76
C VAL A 95 9.85 12.01 -4.21
N VAL A 96 8.85 12.86 -4.43
CA VAL A 96 9.04 14.28 -4.77
C VAL A 96 8.18 15.13 -3.85
N PHE A 97 8.73 16.20 -3.31
CA PHE A 97 7.98 17.23 -2.57
C PHE A 97 8.45 18.61 -2.96
N GLY A 98 7.66 19.64 -2.70
CA GLY A 98 8.07 21.02 -2.95
C GLY A 98 8.89 21.58 -1.80
N THR A 99 9.85 22.44 -2.11
CA THR A 99 10.51 23.29 -1.10
C THR A 99 10.48 24.73 -1.55
N THR A 100 10.45 25.66 -0.59
CA THR A 100 10.54 27.09 -0.89
C THR A 100 11.97 27.58 -0.72
N VAL A 101 12.43 28.35 -1.70
CA VAL A 101 13.73 29.05 -1.66
C VAL A 101 13.51 30.55 -1.70
N SER A 102 14.45 31.32 -1.14
CA SER A 102 14.33 32.78 -1.09
C SER A 102 14.34 33.43 -2.46
N GLY A 103 14.99 32.79 -3.45
CA GLY A 103 15.21 33.31 -4.80
C GLY A 103 16.03 34.61 -4.86
N ARG A 104 16.86 34.85 -3.83
CA ARG A 104 17.72 36.02 -3.70
C ARG A 104 19.19 35.64 -3.99
N PRO A 105 19.67 35.80 -5.24
CA PRO A 105 21.03 35.42 -5.62
C PRO A 105 22.08 36.32 -4.96
N ALA A 106 23.11 35.70 -4.35
CA ALA A 106 24.16 36.41 -3.62
C ALA A 106 25.05 37.30 -4.52
N GLU A 107 25.02 37.07 -5.83
CA GLU A 107 25.75 37.85 -6.83
C GLU A 107 25.21 39.27 -7.00
N ILE A 108 24.01 39.56 -6.48
CA ILE A 108 23.39 40.89 -6.55
C ILE A 108 23.62 41.63 -5.23
N PRO A 109 24.44 42.70 -5.20
CA PRO A 109 24.68 43.46 -3.98
C PRO A 109 23.40 44.06 -3.38
N GLY A 110 23.15 43.78 -2.11
CA GLY A 110 22.01 44.30 -1.36
C GLY A 110 20.67 43.62 -1.69
N ILE A 111 20.71 42.44 -2.34
CA ILE A 111 19.52 41.64 -2.67
C ILE A 111 18.67 41.31 -1.45
N GLU A 112 19.25 41.22 -0.27
CA GLU A 112 18.59 40.89 1.00
C GLU A 112 17.56 41.97 1.39
N SER A 113 17.84 43.22 1.04
CA SER A 113 16.98 44.38 1.33
C SER A 113 16.05 44.77 0.17
N MET A 114 16.12 44.06 -0.96
CA MET A 114 15.35 44.37 -2.16
C MET A 114 13.88 43.96 -1.97
N VAL A 115 12.96 44.86 -2.32
CA VAL A 115 11.51 44.54 -2.34
C VAL A 115 11.13 44.07 -3.75
N GLY A 116 10.45 42.92 -3.82
CA GLY A 116 10.09 42.27 -5.09
C GLY A 116 9.65 40.82 -4.89
N LEU A 117 9.21 40.17 -5.97
CA LEU A 117 8.85 38.75 -5.99
C LEU A 117 10.11 37.92 -6.26
N PHE A 118 10.55 37.18 -5.25
CA PHE A 118 11.75 36.32 -5.31
C PHE A 118 11.48 34.88 -4.91
N ILE A 119 10.60 34.64 -3.92
CA ILE A 119 10.33 33.30 -3.40
C ILE A 119 9.93 32.39 -4.57
N ASN A 120 10.58 31.25 -4.65
CA ASN A 120 10.30 30.24 -5.66
C ASN A 120 10.02 28.90 -4.97
N THR A 121 9.15 28.10 -5.57
CA THR A 121 8.89 26.72 -5.14
C THR A 121 9.57 25.77 -6.12
N LEU A 122 10.33 24.82 -5.60
CA LEU A 122 11.13 23.90 -6.39
C LEU A 122 10.85 22.45 -5.98
N PRO A 123 10.85 21.49 -6.91
CA PRO A 123 10.76 20.08 -6.55
C PRO A 123 12.06 19.61 -5.91
N VAL A 124 11.93 18.79 -4.89
CA VAL A 124 13.01 18.00 -4.30
C VAL A 124 12.65 16.54 -4.52
N ARG A 125 13.42 15.87 -5.37
CA ARG A 125 13.29 14.43 -5.60
C ARG A 125 14.29 13.68 -4.73
N VAL A 126 13.82 12.65 -4.05
CA VAL A 126 14.64 11.77 -3.21
C VAL A 126 14.33 10.32 -3.57
N ARG A 127 15.36 9.62 -4.06
CA ARG A 127 15.33 8.16 -4.16
C ARG A 127 15.71 7.58 -2.80
N LEU A 128 14.92 6.66 -2.29
CA LEU A 128 14.97 6.06 -0.97
C LEU A 128 15.43 4.60 -1.11
N ASP A 129 16.74 4.41 -1.22
CA ASP A 129 17.33 3.07 -1.30
C ASP A 129 17.23 2.39 0.09
N PRO A 130 16.47 1.28 0.23
CA PRO A 130 16.28 0.62 1.52
C PRO A 130 17.59 0.15 2.17
N GLY A 131 18.63 -0.14 1.37
CA GLY A 131 19.93 -0.59 1.84
C GLY A 131 20.90 0.55 2.22
N ALA A 132 20.57 1.80 1.88
CA ALA A 132 21.43 2.93 2.19
C ALA A 132 21.32 3.37 3.65
N THR A 133 22.41 3.92 4.19
CA THR A 133 22.39 4.58 5.49
C THR A 133 21.77 5.98 5.38
N LEU A 134 21.18 6.47 6.47
CA LEU A 134 20.60 7.82 6.52
C LEU A 134 21.64 8.90 6.20
N GLY A 135 22.88 8.74 6.66
CA GLY A 135 23.98 9.64 6.32
C GLY A 135 24.29 9.67 4.82
N ALA A 136 24.30 8.51 4.15
CA ALA A 136 24.55 8.44 2.71
C ALA A 136 23.42 9.11 1.90
N LEU A 137 22.16 8.89 2.31
CA LEU A 137 21.00 9.56 1.71
C LEU A 137 21.07 11.09 1.89
N LEU A 138 21.49 11.53 3.07
CA LEU A 138 21.62 12.94 3.42
C LEU A 138 22.70 13.65 2.60
N THR A 139 23.87 13.03 2.46
CA THR A 139 24.95 13.53 1.60
C THR A 139 24.50 13.62 0.15
N ARG A 140 23.87 12.56 -0.39
CA ARG A 140 23.35 12.57 -1.77
C ARG A 140 22.34 13.70 -2.00
N LEU A 141 21.45 13.93 -1.03
CA LEU A 141 20.49 15.03 -1.11
C LEU A 141 21.20 16.39 -1.05
N GLN A 142 22.19 16.57 -0.17
CA GLN A 142 22.97 17.80 -0.08
C GLN A 142 23.73 18.10 -1.39
N ASP A 143 24.36 17.08 -1.99
CA ASP A 143 25.09 17.21 -3.25
C ASP A 143 24.15 17.65 -4.37
N GLN A 144 23.00 16.98 -4.51
CA GLN A 144 21.96 17.34 -5.48
C GLN A 144 21.46 18.77 -5.28
N GLN A 145 21.18 19.18 -4.04
CA GLN A 145 20.73 20.54 -3.75
C GLN A 145 21.81 21.57 -4.09
N SER A 146 23.07 21.26 -3.83
CA SER A 146 24.22 22.14 -4.12
C SER A 146 24.40 22.33 -5.62
N GLU A 147 24.29 21.26 -6.42
CA GLU A 147 24.33 21.33 -7.89
C GLU A 147 23.21 22.21 -8.47
N LEU A 148 22.03 22.17 -7.85
CA LEU A 148 20.87 22.93 -8.30
C LEU A 148 20.88 24.40 -7.87
N MET A 149 21.74 24.84 -6.94
CA MET A 149 21.74 26.20 -6.39
C MET A 149 21.77 27.29 -7.48
N ALA A 150 22.64 27.15 -8.48
CA ALA A 150 22.75 28.10 -9.60
C ALA A 150 21.51 28.11 -10.54
N HIS A 151 20.65 27.10 -10.42
CA HIS A 151 19.51 26.84 -11.31
C HIS A 151 18.15 27.01 -10.62
N GLN A 152 18.13 27.48 -9.37
CA GLN A 152 16.92 27.71 -8.57
C GLN A 152 16.04 28.87 -9.08
N HIS A 153 16.52 29.63 -10.07
CA HIS A 153 15.78 30.72 -10.70
C HIS A 153 14.74 30.21 -11.73
N VAL A 154 14.75 28.93 -12.09
CA VAL A 154 13.76 28.33 -13.00
C VAL A 154 12.43 28.13 -12.25
N GLY A 155 11.31 28.50 -12.89
CA GLY A 155 9.99 28.37 -12.28
C GLY A 155 9.47 26.94 -12.25
N LEU A 156 8.69 26.59 -11.22
CA LEU A 156 8.07 25.25 -11.07
C LEU A 156 7.29 24.81 -12.31
N THR A 157 6.59 25.72 -12.98
CA THR A 157 5.82 25.42 -14.20
C THR A 157 6.71 24.86 -15.30
N ASP A 158 7.87 25.49 -15.55
CA ASP A 158 8.84 25.04 -16.55
C ASP A 158 9.40 23.65 -16.18
N ILE A 159 9.70 23.45 -14.90
CA ILE A 159 10.23 22.19 -14.36
C ILE A 159 9.19 21.07 -14.43
N ARG A 160 7.91 21.38 -14.24
CA ARG A 160 6.82 20.42 -14.36
C ARG A 160 6.55 20.06 -15.82
N GLU A 161 6.57 21.04 -16.72
CA GLU A 161 6.31 20.79 -18.14
C GLU A 161 7.33 19.84 -18.78
N MET A 162 8.60 19.87 -18.36
CA MET A 162 9.61 18.94 -18.88
C MET A 162 9.39 17.48 -18.49
N THR A 163 8.64 17.19 -17.41
CA THR A 163 8.35 15.80 -17.00
C THR A 163 7.13 15.22 -17.71
N GLY A 164 6.28 16.07 -18.32
CA GLY A 164 5.00 15.67 -18.89
C GLY A 164 3.93 15.32 -17.85
N LEU A 165 4.19 15.50 -16.55
CA LEU A 165 3.25 15.21 -15.48
C LEU A 165 2.31 16.41 -15.21
N ALA A 166 1.05 16.11 -14.87
CA ALA A 166 0.06 17.13 -14.53
C ALA A 166 0.37 17.84 -13.20
N GLU A 167 0.97 17.12 -12.26
CA GLU A 167 1.43 17.58 -10.95
C GLU A 167 2.71 16.80 -10.62
N LEU A 168 3.63 17.34 -9.81
CA LEU A 168 4.83 16.63 -9.36
C LEU A 168 4.69 16.15 -7.91
N PHE A 169 4.06 16.98 -7.09
CA PHE A 169 3.87 16.80 -5.66
C PHE A 169 2.69 17.64 -5.19
N ASP A 170 2.06 17.22 -4.09
CA ASP A 170 0.99 17.97 -3.42
C ASP A 170 1.38 18.43 -2.00
N THR A 171 2.62 18.16 -1.59
CA THR A 171 3.14 18.59 -0.28
C THR A 171 4.36 19.48 -0.42
N ILE A 172 4.52 20.41 0.54
CA ILE A 172 5.67 21.31 0.59
C ILE A 172 6.35 21.30 1.95
N VAL A 173 7.66 21.54 1.95
CA VAL A 173 8.48 21.75 3.15
C VAL A 173 9.10 23.15 3.09
N VAL A 174 8.85 23.92 4.14
CA VAL A 174 9.32 25.29 4.31
C VAL A 174 10.19 25.37 5.55
N PHE A 175 11.36 25.98 5.42
CA PHE A 175 12.21 26.32 6.56
C PHE A 175 12.23 27.85 6.73
N GLU A 176 11.66 28.34 7.83
CA GLU A 176 11.62 29.78 8.10
C GLU A 176 12.99 30.26 8.61
N ASN A 177 13.77 30.89 7.74
CA ASN A 177 15.12 31.40 8.05
C ASN A 177 15.13 32.69 8.90
N TYR A 178 13.97 33.19 9.34
CA TYR A 178 13.87 34.41 10.14
C TYR A 178 12.97 34.14 11.34
N PRO A 179 13.48 34.22 12.59
CA PRO A 179 12.62 34.70 13.64
C PRO A 179 12.17 36.10 13.20
N VAL A 180 10.87 36.34 13.14
CA VAL A 180 10.40 37.71 13.35
C VAL A 180 11.02 38.09 14.69
N ASP A 181 12.04 38.96 14.67
CA ASP A 181 12.69 39.44 15.89
C ASP A 181 11.60 40.22 16.65
N THR A 182 10.84 39.50 17.47
CA THR A 182 9.78 40.07 18.31
C THR A 182 10.37 41.14 19.20
N GLY A 183 11.65 41.01 19.58
CA GLY A 183 12.39 42.06 20.28
C GLY A 183 12.66 43.30 19.43
N ALA A 184 12.86 43.19 18.11
CA ALA A 184 12.91 44.35 17.21
C ALA A 184 11.53 44.96 16.96
N LEU A 185 10.48 44.13 16.91
CA LEU A 185 9.10 44.59 16.77
C LEU A 185 8.65 45.34 18.04
N GLU A 186 8.91 44.80 19.24
CA GLU A 186 8.69 45.44 20.54
C GLU A 186 9.45 46.77 20.67
N ARG A 187 10.70 46.86 20.19
CA ARG A 187 11.47 48.11 20.17
C ARG A 187 10.94 49.16 19.19
N SER A 188 10.14 48.77 18.20
CA SER A 188 9.66 49.65 17.12
C SER A 188 8.31 50.32 17.38
N VAL A 189 7.53 49.86 18.37
CA VAL A 189 6.16 50.38 18.66
C VAL A 189 6.07 51.20 19.96
N GLY A 190 7.19 51.59 20.58
CA GLY A 190 7.17 52.38 21.83
C GLY A 190 6.59 51.58 23.00
N ASP A 191 5.56 52.10 23.68
CA ASP A 191 4.89 51.43 24.83
C ASP A 191 3.95 50.28 24.43
N LEU A 192 3.85 49.94 23.14
CA LEU A 192 3.02 48.84 22.62
C LEU A 192 3.85 47.55 22.47
N ALA A 193 3.47 46.51 23.20
CA ALA A 193 3.96 45.15 22.97
C ALA A 193 3.04 44.44 21.96
N VAL A 194 3.58 44.00 20.83
CA VAL A 194 2.90 43.04 19.94
C VAL A 194 3.02 41.66 20.58
N THR A 195 1.94 41.16 21.17
CA THR A 195 1.93 39.89 21.93
C THR A 195 1.92 38.66 21.01
N SER A 196 1.35 38.77 19.81
CA SER A 196 1.40 37.77 18.77
C SER A 196 0.99 38.36 17.40
N GLY A 197 1.43 37.71 16.33
CA GLY A 197 0.95 37.95 14.97
C GLY A 197 0.85 36.62 14.25
N GLU A 198 -0.30 36.33 13.64
CA GLU A 198 -0.51 35.11 12.86
C GLU A 198 -0.81 35.45 11.40
N GLY A 199 -0.02 34.89 10.49
CA GLY A 199 -0.33 34.84 9.06
C GLY A 199 -1.05 33.53 8.72
N ARG A 200 -2.12 33.62 7.93
CA ARG A 200 -2.82 32.47 7.34
C ARG A 200 -2.97 32.71 5.85
N ASP A 201 -1.97 32.29 5.09
CA ASP A 201 -2.01 32.39 3.64
C ASP A 201 -2.84 31.25 3.07
N ALA A 202 -3.70 31.57 2.10
CA ALA A 202 -4.44 30.53 1.39
C ALA A 202 -3.47 29.66 0.58
N THR A 203 -3.51 28.35 0.79
CA THR A 203 -2.64 27.39 0.09
C THR A 203 -3.46 26.44 -0.77
N HIS A 204 -2.90 26.09 -1.93
CA HIS A 204 -3.44 25.02 -2.77
C HIS A 204 -2.87 23.65 -2.40
N TYR A 205 -1.76 23.57 -1.66
CA TYR A 205 -1.17 22.31 -1.22
C TYR A 205 -1.99 21.68 -0.08
N PRO A 206 -2.42 20.41 -0.20
CA PRO A 206 -3.05 19.65 0.88
C PRO A 206 -2.31 19.64 2.22
N MET A 207 -0.97 19.60 2.18
CA MET A 207 -0.12 19.53 3.38
C MET A 207 1.15 20.36 3.19
N GLY A 208 1.36 21.35 4.07
CA GLY A 208 2.60 22.12 4.16
C GLY A 208 3.27 21.91 5.51
N ILE A 209 4.51 21.44 5.51
CA ILE A 209 5.33 21.31 6.71
C ILE A 209 6.23 22.53 6.81
N THR A 210 6.09 23.31 7.87
CA THR A 210 6.96 24.44 8.18
C THR A 210 7.77 24.16 9.43
N VAL A 211 9.08 24.39 9.38
CA VAL A 211 9.94 24.36 10.56
C VAL A 211 10.41 25.75 10.91
N ILE A 212 10.16 26.15 12.16
CA ILE A 212 10.32 27.51 12.66
C ILE A 212 11.31 27.48 13.82
N PRO A 213 12.52 28.03 13.65
CA PRO A 213 13.44 28.26 14.75
C PRO A 213 12.89 29.30 15.72
N SER A 214 12.92 29.01 17.02
CA SER A 214 12.53 29.95 18.07
C SER A 214 13.57 29.92 19.18
N GLY A 215 14.63 30.72 19.02
CA GLY A 215 15.83 30.62 19.84
C GLY A 215 16.48 29.24 19.68
N ASP A 216 16.71 28.55 20.80
CA ASP A 216 17.29 27.20 20.81
C ASP A 216 16.27 26.09 20.45
N ARG A 217 14.99 26.43 20.33
CA ARG A 217 13.91 25.48 20.05
C ARG A 217 13.61 25.39 18.56
N LEU A 218 12.98 24.29 18.15
CA LEU A 218 12.45 24.10 16.81
C LEU A 218 10.97 23.74 16.91
N LEU A 219 10.12 24.48 16.22
CA LEU A 219 8.70 24.19 16.10
C LEU A 219 8.44 23.57 14.73
N VAL A 220 7.78 22.41 14.69
CA VAL A 220 7.23 21.83 13.45
C VAL A 220 5.76 22.17 13.39
N ARG A 221 5.35 22.78 12.28
CA ARG A 221 3.98 23.22 12.00
C ARG A 221 3.50 22.52 10.73
N ALA A 222 2.39 21.82 10.81
CA ALA A 222 1.67 21.31 9.65
C ALA A 222 0.49 22.23 9.37
N ASP A 223 0.52 22.92 8.23
CA ASP A 223 -0.60 23.65 7.67
C ASP A 223 -1.31 22.69 6.69
N TYR A 224 -2.52 22.25 7.03
CA TYR A 224 -3.25 21.22 6.30
C TYR A 224 -4.64 21.70 5.87
N ARG A 225 -5.14 21.10 4.79
CA ARG A 225 -6.47 21.36 4.28
C ARG A 225 -7.51 20.48 4.96
N ALA A 226 -8.40 21.09 5.74
CA ALA A 226 -9.47 20.38 6.46
C ALA A 226 -10.50 19.70 5.53
N ASP A 227 -10.58 20.13 4.26
CA ASP A 227 -11.39 19.47 3.23
C ASP A 227 -10.73 18.21 2.64
N VAL A 228 -9.46 17.95 2.99
CA VAL A 228 -8.67 16.79 2.50
C VAL A 228 -8.25 15.86 3.65
N PHE A 229 -7.75 16.44 4.75
CA PHE A 229 -7.29 15.70 5.93
C PHE A 229 -7.99 16.22 7.18
N ASP A 230 -8.36 15.32 8.08
CA ASP A 230 -8.80 15.71 9.42
C ASP A 230 -7.60 16.02 10.33
N ALA A 231 -7.88 16.67 11.47
CA ALA A 231 -6.85 17.03 12.45
C ALA A 231 -6.07 15.82 12.96
N ALA A 232 -6.74 14.67 13.16
CA ALA A 232 -6.11 13.44 13.65
C ALA A 232 -5.09 12.90 12.64
N THR A 233 -5.39 12.97 11.34
CA THR A 233 -4.48 12.57 10.26
C THR A 233 -3.28 13.51 10.18
N ALA A 234 -3.50 14.83 10.30
CA ALA A 234 -2.41 15.81 10.32
C ALA A 234 -1.48 15.61 11.54
N GLU A 235 -2.06 15.39 12.73
CA GLU A 235 -1.30 15.06 13.95
C GLU A 235 -0.47 13.79 13.78
N LEU A 236 -1.05 12.75 13.18
CA LEU A 236 -0.37 11.50 12.90
C LEU A 236 0.83 11.71 11.95
N MET A 237 0.66 12.47 10.87
CA MET A 237 1.75 12.76 9.93
C MET A 237 2.89 13.53 10.60
N VAL A 238 2.57 14.49 11.48
CA VAL A 238 3.58 15.20 12.28
C VAL A 238 4.29 14.24 13.23
N GLY A 239 3.56 13.36 13.93
CA GLY A 239 4.14 12.36 14.84
C GLY A 239 5.13 11.42 14.12
N ARG A 240 4.77 10.95 12.93
CA ARG A 240 5.63 10.14 12.06
C ARG A 240 6.89 10.91 11.62
N LEU A 241 6.74 12.17 11.20
CA LEU A 241 7.89 13.03 10.84
C LEU A 241 8.85 13.21 12.02
N LEU A 242 8.35 13.48 13.22
CA LEU A 242 9.19 13.65 14.42
C LEU A 242 10.00 12.40 14.74
N ARG A 243 9.42 11.21 14.55
CA ARG A 243 10.17 9.96 14.70
C ARG A 243 11.26 9.79 13.66
N VAL A 244 10.95 10.08 12.40
CA VAL A 244 11.96 9.99 11.35
C VAL A 244 13.09 10.97 11.63
N LEU A 245 12.78 12.19 12.09
CA LEU A 245 13.79 13.16 12.54
C LEU A 245 14.66 12.59 13.66
N GLU A 246 14.08 11.95 14.67
CA GLU A 246 14.86 11.25 15.71
C GLU A 246 15.78 10.17 15.10
N ALA A 247 15.31 9.39 14.12
CA ALA A 247 16.14 8.41 13.43
C ALA A 247 17.32 9.05 12.67
N THR A 248 17.12 10.20 12.04
CA THR A 248 18.20 10.93 11.34
C THR A 248 19.34 11.39 12.24
N THR A 249 19.16 11.39 13.57
CA THR A 249 20.25 11.69 14.51
C THR A 249 21.32 10.59 14.56
N ARG A 250 21.04 9.41 13.98
CA ARG A 250 21.93 8.25 13.89
C ARG A 250 22.23 7.95 12.42
N PRO A 251 23.27 8.59 11.84
CA PRO A 251 23.54 8.54 10.40
C PRO A 251 23.85 7.14 9.85
N ASP A 252 24.38 6.25 10.68
CA ASP A 252 24.71 4.86 10.30
C ASP A 252 23.47 3.93 10.25
N THR A 253 22.30 4.43 10.67
CA THR A 253 21.04 3.68 10.58
C THR A 253 20.71 3.38 9.12
N VAL A 254 20.42 2.12 8.81
CA VAL A 254 19.97 1.71 7.47
C VAL A 254 18.50 2.09 7.29
N LEU A 255 18.14 2.66 6.13
CA LEU A 255 16.79 3.15 5.86
C LEU A 255 15.70 2.10 6.16
N SER A 256 15.89 0.84 5.77
CA SER A 256 14.92 -0.24 6.00
C SER A 256 14.61 -0.53 7.47
N SER A 257 15.45 -0.04 8.40
CA SER A 257 15.24 -0.18 9.85
C SER A 257 14.52 1.01 10.49
N VAL A 258 14.27 2.08 9.72
CA VAL A 258 13.57 3.25 10.23
C VAL A 258 12.08 2.96 10.35
N GLU A 259 11.58 2.96 11.58
CA GLU A 259 10.16 2.84 11.85
C GLU A 259 9.46 4.20 11.62
N VAL A 260 8.58 4.26 10.62
CA VAL A 260 7.76 5.46 10.37
C VAL A 260 6.48 5.44 11.21
N VAL A 261 5.87 4.26 11.40
CA VAL A 261 4.57 4.06 12.08
C VAL A 261 4.70 4.11 13.60
N GLU A 262 3.78 4.74 14.32
CA GLU A 262 3.82 4.83 15.80
C GLU A 262 3.69 3.47 16.52
N PRO A 263 4.27 3.25 17.73
CA PRO A 263 4.12 1.97 18.41
C PRO A 263 2.65 1.63 18.68
N GLY A 264 1.84 2.62 19.04
CA GLY A 264 0.40 2.46 19.20
C GLY A 264 -0.31 2.08 17.90
N GLU A 265 0.12 2.64 16.76
CA GLU A 265 -0.38 2.23 15.44
C GLU A 265 0.02 0.80 15.10
N ARG A 266 1.27 0.40 15.37
CA ARG A 266 1.74 -0.96 15.13
C ARG A 266 0.95 -1.98 15.92
N VAL A 267 0.66 -1.72 17.20
CA VAL A 267 -0.19 -2.58 18.03
C VAL A 267 -1.61 -2.66 17.48
N ARG A 268 -2.21 -1.53 17.09
CA ARG A 268 -3.54 -1.51 16.47
C ARG A 268 -3.59 -2.35 15.21
N MET A 269 -2.62 -2.17 14.31
CA MET A 269 -2.54 -2.89 13.04
C MET A 269 -2.32 -4.40 13.24
N LEU A 270 -1.42 -4.80 14.13
CA LEU A 270 -1.05 -6.21 14.30
C LEU A 270 -2.00 -6.98 15.21
N SER A 271 -2.70 -6.31 16.12
CA SER A 271 -3.50 -6.97 17.16
C SER A 271 -4.97 -6.56 17.13
N GLU A 272 -5.29 -5.27 17.12
CA GLU A 272 -6.69 -4.83 17.28
C GLU A 272 -7.52 -5.02 16.00
N TRP A 273 -6.95 -4.71 14.84
CA TRP A 273 -7.58 -4.95 13.54
C TRP A 273 -7.46 -6.39 13.06
N ASN A 274 -6.49 -7.12 13.61
CA ASN A 274 -6.24 -8.52 13.34
C ASN A 274 -6.32 -9.34 14.64
N PRO A 275 -7.49 -9.37 15.33
CA PRO A 275 -7.61 -10.07 16.60
C PRO A 275 -7.25 -11.54 16.41
N VAL A 276 -6.25 -11.99 17.14
CA VAL A 276 -5.79 -13.37 17.11
C VAL A 276 -6.81 -14.25 17.82
N GLY A 277 -7.24 -15.32 17.16
CA GLY A 277 -8.08 -16.36 17.76
C GLY A 277 -9.45 -16.46 17.12
N TYR A 278 -9.61 -17.44 16.24
CA TYR A 278 -10.92 -17.91 15.81
C TYR A 278 -11.41 -18.99 16.77
N ALA A 279 -12.54 -18.74 17.45
CA ALA A 279 -13.16 -19.67 18.40
C ALA A 279 -14.22 -20.59 17.75
N GLY A 280 -14.06 -20.92 16.47
CA GLY A 280 -14.94 -21.87 15.80
C GLY A 280 -14.41 -23.30 15.84
N PRO A 281 -15.19 -24.27 15.34
CA PRO A 281 -14.78 -25.66 15.35
C PRO A 281 -13.54 -25.86 14.47
N VAL A 282 -12.53 -26.51 15.05
CA VAL A 282 -11.30 -26.91 14.35
C VAL A 282 -11.46 -28.36 13.91
N GLY A 283 -11.28 -28.63 12.63
CA GLY A 283 -11.39 -29.97 12.06
C GLY A 283 -11.39 -29.95 10.54
N VAL A 284 -11.40 -31.12 9.92
CA VAL A 284 -11.53 -31.24 8.46
C VAL A 284 -13.00 -31.18 8.04
N LEU A 285 -13.27 -30.59 6.87
CA LEU A 285 -14.63 -30.38 6.38
C LEU A 285 -15.53 -31.63 6.45
N PRO A 286 -15.08 -32.85 6.09
CA PRO A 286 -15.90 -34.06 6.20
C PRO A 286 -16.39 -34.34 7.63
N GLU A 287 -15.54 -34.18 8.64
CA GLU A 287 -15.86 -34.43 10.04
C GLU A 287 -16.84 -33.39 10.58
N LEU A 288 -16.61 -32.12 10.25
CA LEU A 288 -17.50 -31.02 10.62
C LEU A 288 -18.91 -31.21 10.01
N PHE A 289 -18.95 -31.65 8.75
CA PHE A 289 -20.19 -31.98 8.06
C PHE A 289 -20.88 -33.19 8.70
N GLU A 290 -20.17 -34.28 8.98
CA GLU A 290 -20.74 -35.48 9.60
C GLU A 290 -21.24 -35.21 11.04
N ALA A 291 -20.56 -34.38 11.80
CA ALA A 291 -21.04 -33.92 13.10
C ALA A 291 -22.35 -33.11 12.99
N ARG A 292 -22.55 -32.36 11.90
CA ARG A 292 -23.84 -31.71 11.61
C ARG A 292 -24.92 -32.73 11.22
N VAL A 293 -24.56 -33.72 10.40
CA VAL A 293 -25.48 -34.80 10.00
C VAL A 293 -25.98 -35.59 11.21
N ALA A 294 -25.10 -35.90 12.17
CA ALA A 294 -25.47 -36.62 13.39
C ALA A 294 -26.42 -35.83 14.29
N ARG A 295 -26.26 -34.49 14.35
CA ARG A 295 -27.10 -33.63 15.20
C ARG A 295 -28.49 -33.35 14.62
N THR A 296 -28.60 -33.17 13.31
CA THR A 296 -29.85 -32.77 12.65
C THR A 296 -30.04 -33.53 11.32
N PRO A 297 -30.26 -34.86 11.36
CA PRO A 297 -30.25 -35.70 10.16
C PRO A 297 -31.38 -35.39 9.17
N ASP A 298 -32.59 -35.09 9.67
CA ASP A 298 -33.79 -34.88 8.85
C ASP A 298 -33.96 -33.43 8.38
N ALA A 299 -33.16 -32.50 8.89
CA ALA A 299 -33.19 -31.12 8.44
C ALA A 299 -32.73 -31.02 6.97
N VAL A 300 -33.38 -30.15 6.20
CA VAL A 300 -33.01 -29.87 4.81
C VAL A 300 -31.60 -29.27 4.76
N ALA A 301 -30.71 -29.89 3.98
CA ALA A 301 -29.34 -29.44 3.77
C ALA A 301 -29.16 -28.66 2.46
N VAL A 302 -29.80 -29.12 1.38
CA VAL A 302 -29.69 -28.51 0.05
C VAL A 302 -31.07 -28.48 -0.60
N VAL A 303 -31.38 -27.37 -1.26
CA VAL A 303 -32.58 -27.19 -2.09
C VAL A 303 -32.11 -26.84 -3.51
N TRP A 304 -32.65 -27.54 -4.50
CA TRP A 304 -32.39 -27.28 -5.92
C TRP A 304 -33.70 -27.36 -6.71
N GLY A 305 -34.20 -26.22 -7.18
CA GLY A 305 -35.53 -26.15 -7.79
C GLY A 305 -36.61 -26.61 -6.82
N GLN A 306 -37.35 -27.65 -7.20
CA GLN A 306 -38.39 -28.28 -6.36
C GLN A 306 -37.86 -29.45 -5.51
N GLU A 307 -36.60 -29.84 -5.68
CA GLU A 307 -35.99 -30.91 -4.90
C GLU A 307 -35.38 -30.37 -3.60
N SER A 308 -35.59 -31.10 -2.51
CA SER A 308 -34.91 -30.86 -1.24
C SER A 308 -34.29 -32.16 -0.73
N VAL A 309 -33.08 -32.07 -0.16
CA VAL A 309 -32.36 -33.21 0.39
C VAL A 309 -31.94 -32.92 1.82
N SER A 310 -32.25 -33.84 2.72
CA SER A 310 -31.85 -33.76 4.14
C SER A 310 -30.35 -33.96 4.33
N TYR A 311 -29.81 -33.56 5.48
CA TYR A 311 -28.40 -33.81 5.84
C TYR A 311 -28.05 -35.29 5.73
N ALA A 312 -28.89 -36.18 6.27
CA ALA A 312 -28.69 -37.62 6.17
C ALA A 312 -28.71 -38.11 4.71
N GLY A 313 -29.65 -37.60 3.90
CA GLY A 313 -29.75 -37.93 2.48
C GLY A 313 -28.53 -37.48 1.68
N LEU A 314 -28.05 -36.26 1.93
CA LEU A 314 -26.86 -35.71 1.27
C LEU A 314 -25.60 -36.49 1.66
N ASN A 315 -25.43 -36.77 2.95
CA ASN A 315 -24.29 -37.54 3.46
C ASN A 315 -24.26 -38.96 2.85
N ALA A 316 -25.40 -39.63 2.76
CA ALA A 316 -25.49 -40.95 2.16
C ALA A 316 -25.10 -40.94 0.67
N ARG A 317 -25.54 -39.92 -0.10
CA ARG A 317 -25.17 -39.74 -1.51
C ARG A 317 -23.67 -39.49 -1.66
N ALA A 318 -23.12 -38.55 -0.88
CA ALA A 318 -21.70 -38.22 -0.89
C ALA A 318 -20.81 -39.42 -0.47
N ASN A 319 -21.20 -40.17 0.56
CA ASN A 319 -20.46 -41.34 1.03
C ASN A 319 -20.42 -42.46 -0.02
N ARG A 320 -21.49 -42.66 -0.79
CA ARG A 320 -21.49 -43.65 -1.88
C ARG A 320 -20.53 -43.25 -2.99
N LEU A 321 -20.59 -41.99 -3.44
CA LEU A 321 -19.68 -41.49 -4.46
C LEU A 321 -18.22 -41.48 -3.97
N ALA A 322 -17.98 -41.11 -2.71
CA ALA A 322 -16.64 -41.13 -2.10
C ALA A 322 -16.05 -42.55 -2.11
N ARG A 323 -16.81 -43.58 -1.70
CA ARG A 323 -16.36 -44.98 -1.75
C ARG A 323 -16.09 -45.45 -3.17
N TYR A 324 -16.90 -45.02 -4.14
CA TYR A 324 -16.65 -45.29 -5.55
C TYR A 324 -15.32 -44.68 -6.01
N LEU A 325 -15.08 -43.40 -5.69
CA LEU A 325 -13.83 -42.70 -6.02
C LEU A 325 -12.62 -43.37 -5.36
N ILE A 326 -12.72 -43.78 -4.09
CA ILE A 326 -11.68 -44.53 -3.38
C ILE A 326 -11.39 -45.86 -4.08
N ALA A 327 -12.42 -46.57 -4.54
CA ALA A 327 -12.25 -47.79 -5.32
C ALA A 327 -11.59 -47.54 -6.70
N GLN A 328 -11.67 -46.30 -7.23
CA GLN A 328 -10.91 -45.86 -8.40
C GLN A 328 -9.48 -45.40 -8.06
N GLY A 329 -9.05 -45.51 -6.81
CA GLY A 329 -7.71 -45.11 -6.37
C GLY A 329 -7.59 -43.64 -6.00
N VAL A 330 -8.71 -42.93 -5.81
CA VAL A 330 -8.71 -41.55 -5.30
C VAL A 330 -8.43 -41.54 -3.80
N GLY A 331 -7.47 -40.73 -3.36
CA GLY A 331 -7.12 -40.56 -1.95
C GLY A 331 -6.45 -39.21 -1.64
N PRO A 332 -5.82 -39.08 -0.45
CA PRO A 332 -5.09 -37.87 -0.08
C PRO A 332 -4.03 -37.46 -1.10
N GLU A 333 -3.73 -36.15 -1.14
CA GLU A 333 -2.73 -35.54 -2.04
C GLU A 333 -3.03 -35.65 -3.55
N GLN A 334 -4.23 -36.10 -3.92
CA GLN A 334 -4.69 -36.12 -5.30
C GLN A 334 -5.73 -35.04 -5.58
N ILE A 335 -5.89 -34.69 -6.87
CA ILE A 335 -6.83 -33.68 -7.35
C ILE A 335 -7.82 -34.32 -8.31
N VAL A 336 -9.10 -34.34 -7.95
CA VAL A 336 -10.20 -34.79 -8.83
C VAL A 336 -10.71 -33.59 -9.62
N ALA A 337 -10.75 -33.68 -10.94
CA ALA A 337 -11.37 -32.64 -11.75
C ALA A 337 -12.90 -32.70 -11.64
N LEU A 338 -13.54 -31.54 -11.53
CA LEU A 338 -14.99 -31.40 -11.38
C LEU A 338 -15.53 -30.42 -12.43
N ALA A 339 -16.15 -30.97 -13.47
CA ALA A 339 -16.82 -30.22 -14.53
C ALA A 339 -18.31 -30.53 -14.54
N VAL A 340 -18.98 -30.19 -13.43
CA VAL A 340 -20.40 -30.47 -13.20
C VAL A 340 -21.12 -29.13 -13.09
N PRO A 341 -22.14 -28.85 -13.92
CA PRO A 341 -22.94 -27.63 -13.82
C PRO A 341 -23.55 -27.48 -12.42
N ARG A 342 -23.91 -26.24 -12.05
CA ARG A 342 -24.60 -25.95 -10.79
C ARG A 342 -25.83 -26.85 -10.67
N SER A 343 -25.83 -27.70 -9.65
CA SER A 343 -26.82 -28.76 -9.45
C SER A 343 -26.67 -29.36 -8.06
N LEU A 344 -27.65 -30.16 -7.63
CA LEU A 344 -27.53 -30.99 -6.44
C LEU A 344 -26.36 -31.97 -6.52
N GLN A 345 -26.08 -32.49 -7.73
CA GLN A 345 -25.00 -33.42 -8.04
C GLN A 345 -23.63 -32.76 -7.88
N ALA A 346 -23.49 -31.47 -8.19
CA ALA A 346 -22.26 -30.72 -7.94
C ALA A 346 -21.93 -30.67 -6.44
N VAL A 347 -22.92 -30.45 -5.57
CA VAL A 347 -22.72 -30.46 -4.11
C VAL A 347 -22.36 -31.86 -3.60
N VAL A 348 -23.03 -32.89 -4.11
CA VAL A 348 -22.71 -34.30 -3.80
C VAL A 348 -21.27 -34.63 -4.21
N ALA A 349 -20.85 -34.21 -5.40
CA ALA A 349 -19.53 -34.46 -5.95
C ALA A 349 -18.43 -33.76 -5.15
N GLN A 350 -18.60 -32.49 -4.80
CA GLN A 350 -17.65 -31.76 -3.95
C GLN A 350 -17.46 -32.43 -2.59
N LEU A 351 -18.56 -32.76 -1.90
CA LEU A 351 -18.49 -33.46 -0.61
C LEU A 351 -17.87 -34.85 -0.75
N ALA A 352 -18.20 -35.59 -1.81
CA ALA A 352 -17.64 -36.91 -2.06
C ALA A 352 -16.13 -36.87 -2.27
N VAL A 353 -15.62 -35.92 -3.06
CA VAL A 353 -14.17 -35.75 -3.28
C VAL A 353 -13.47 -35.44 -1.97
N VAL A 354 -13.94 -34.44 -1.21
CA VAL A 354 -13.29 -34.07 0.05
C VAL A 354 -13.35 -35.22 1.08
N LYS A 355 -14.40 -36.04 1.06
CA LYS A 355 -14.50 -37.27 1.89
C LYS A 355 -13.51 -38.37 1.54
N THR A 356 -12.89 -38.34 0.35
CA THR A 356 -11.78 -39.24 0.01
C THR A 356 -10.43 -38.76 0.57
N GLY A 357 -10.36 -37.53 1.09
CA GLY A 357 -9.12 -36.84 1.42
C GLY A 357 -8.48 -36.12 0.22
N ALA A 358 -8.98 -36.34 -0.99
CA ALA A 358 -8.55 -35.64 -2.18
C ALA A 358 -9.05 -34.19 -2.23
N GLY A 359 -8.37 -33.39 -3.04
CA GLY A 359 -8.85 -32.10 -3.47
C GLY A 359 -9.69 -32.15 -4.73
N TYR A 360 -10.52 -31.13 -4.97
CA TYR A 360 -11.20 -30.96 -6.26
C TYR A 360 -10.71 -29.73 -7.02
N LEU A 361 -10.63 -29.86 -8.34
CA LEU A 361 -10.36 -28.78 -9.29
C LEU A 361 -11.65 -28.46 -10.06
N PRO A 362 -12.30 -27.31 -9.80
CA PRO A 362 -13.41 -26.86 -10.64
C PRO A 362 -12.93 -26.58 -12.07
N VAL A 363 -13.63 -27.13 -13.05
CA VAL A 363 -13.36 -26.90 -14.48
C VAL A 363 -14.64 -26.43 -15.14
N ASP A 364 -14.57 -25.26 -15.78
CA ASP A 364 -15.65 -24.74 -16.60
C ASP A 364 -15.53 -25.33 -18.02
N PRO A 365 -16.52 -26.11 -18.50
CA PRO A 365 -16.51 -26.66 -19.86
C PRO A 365 -16.49 -25.58 -20.96
N ASP A 366 -16.94 -24.35 -20.67
CA ASP A 366 -17.00 -23.25 -21.63
C ASP A 366 -15.65 -22.55 -21.84
N TYR A 367 -14.62 -22.92 -21.07
CA TYR A 367 -13.28 -22.41 -21.28
C TYR A 367 -12.67 -22.90 -22.60
N PRO A 368 -11.77 -22.11 -23.22
CA PRO A 368 -11.01 -22.57 -24.37
C PRO A 368 -10.30 -23.90 -24.09
N ALA A 369 -10.33 -24.82 -25.05
CA ALA A 369 -9.77 -26.17 -24.89
C ALA A 369 -8.29 -26.17 -24.46
N GLU A 370 -7.51 -25.18 -24.92
CA GLU A 370 -6.11 -25.00 -24.51
C GLU A 370 -5.97 -24.74 -23.01
N ARG A 371 -6.84 -23.92 -22.41
CA ARG A 371 -6.85 -23.64 -20.97
C ARG A 371 -7.19 -24.89 -20.17
N ILE A 372 -8.19 -25.65 -20.59
CA ILE A 372 -8.60 -26.90 -19.94
C ILE A 372 -7.48 -27.94 -20.03
N THR A 373 -6.86 -28.07 -21.21
CA THR A 373 -5.72 -28.97 -21.44
C THR A 373 -4.55 -28.62 -20.54
N HIS A 374 -4.23 -27.32 -20.40
CA HIS A 374 -3.19 -26.86 -19.51
C HIS A 374 -3.49 -27.21 -18.04
N MET A 375 -4.72 -26.95 -17.57
CA MET A 375 -5.16 -27.31 -16.21
C MET A 375 -5.02 -28.81 -15.94
N PHE A 376 -5.44 -29.65 -16.90
CA PHE A 376 -5.33 -31.11 -16.76
C PHE A 376 -3.89 -31.62 -16.86
N HIS A 377 -3.05 -31.01 -17.69
CA HIS A 377 -1.64 -31.38 -17.78
C HIS A 377 -0.89 -31.10 -16.47
N ASP A 378 -1.18 -29.96 -15.83
CA ASP A 378 -0.54 -29.57 -14.57
C ASP A 378 -1.03 -30.42 -13.38
N THR A 379 -2.35 -30.67 -13.31
CA THR A 379 -2.95 -31.39 -12.17
C THR A 379 -3.02 -32.91 -12.32
N ARG A 380 -2.91 -33.42 -13.55
CA ARG A 380 -2.97 -34.86 -13.90
C ARG A 380 -4.07 -35.62 -13.12
N PRO A 381 -5.33 -35.17 -13.20
CA PRO A 381 -6.38 -35.69 -12.33
C PRO A 381 -6.62 -37.17 -12.63
N PRO A 382 -6.61 -38.08 -11.63
CA PRO A 382 -6.90 -39.49 -11.86
C PRO A 382 -8.35 -39.71 -12.27
N VAL A 383 -9.25 -38.78 -11.91
CA VAL A 383 -10.68 -38.82 -12.22
C VAL A 383 -11.18 -37.43 -12.61
N LEU A 384 -12.00 -37.36 -13.66
CA LEU A 384 -12.88 -36.24 -13.98
C LEU A 384 -14.33 -36.64 -13.69
N LEU A 385 -14.98 -35.89 -12.79
CA LEU A 385 -16.42 -35.93 -12.58
C LEU A 385 -17.09 -34.91 -13.48
N THR A 386 -18.04 -35.35 -14.31
CA THR A 386 -18.76 -34.46 -15.24
C THR A 386 -20.18 -34.96 -15.53
N THR A 387 -20.87 -34.38 -16.51
CA THR A 387 -22.16 -34.86 -17.04
C THR A 387 -21.96 -35.54 -18.38
N THR A 388 -22.95 -36.34 -18.80
CA THR A 388 -22.92 -37.04 -20.09
C THR A 388 -22.82 -36.03 -21.24
N GLU A 389 -23.47 -34.88 -21.11
CA GLU A 389 -23.42 -33.76 -22.07
C GLU A 389 -22.00 -33.21 -22.28
N ASN A 390 -21.22 -33.07 -21.22
CA ASN A 390 -19.87 -32.48 -21.27
C ASN A 390 -18.78 -33.51 -21.64
N THR A 391 -19.13 -34.79 -21.69
CA THR A 391 -18.18 -35.88 -21.98
C THR A 391 -17.49 -35.74 -23.34
N PRO A 392 -18.17 -35.39 -24.45
CA PRO A 392 -17.52 -35.22 -25.76
C PRO A 392 -16.53 -34.06 -25.82
N VAL A 393 -16.76 -33.00 -25.02
CA VAL A 393 -15.91 -31.80 -24.99
C VAL A 393 -14.66 -32.05 -24.13
N LEU A 394 -14.84 -32.67 -22.96
CA LEU A 394 -13.77 -32.80 -21.96
C LEU A 394 -12.97 -34.10 -22.10
N GLY A 395 -13.59 -35.17 -22.57
CA GLY A 395 -12.96 -36.49 -22.72
C GLY A 395 -11.68 -36.46 -23.55
N PRO A 396 -11.66 -35.81 -24.74
CA PRO A 396 -10.45 -35.71 -25.57
C PRO A 396 -9.30 -34.92 -24.94
N LEU A 397 -9.59 -34.08 -23.95
CA LEU A 397 -8.60 -33.21 -23.30
C LEU A 397 -7.93 -33.89 -22.08
N LEU A 398 -8.46 -35.04 -21.63
CA LEU A 398 -7.94 -35.73 -20.45
C LEU A 398 -6.57 -36.40 -20.70
N PRO A 399 -5.66 -36.36 -19.71
CA PRO A 399 -4.40 -37.07 -19.78
C PRO A 399 -4.61 -38.59 -19.90
N PRO A 400 -3.68 -39.31 -20.56
CA PRO A 400 -3.71 -40.77 -20.60
C PRO A 400 -3.74 -41.37 -19.20
N GLY A 401 -4.65 -42.31 -18.95
CA GLY A 401 -4.82 -42.98 -17.65
C GLY A 401 -5.83 -42.31 -16.71
N SER A 402 -6.29 -41.09 -17.02
CA SER A 402 -7.40 -40.46 -16.30
C SER A 402 -8.73 -41.15 -16.61
N ARG A 403 -9.60 -41.26 -15.62
CA ARG A 403 -10.96 -41.82 -15.78
C ARG A 403 -11.99 -40.71 -15.86
N LEU A 404 -12.91 -40.80 -16.81
CA LEU A 404 -14.07 -39.91 -16.90
C LEU A 404 -15.30 -40.58 -16.28
N VAL A 405 -16.00 -39.87 -15.41
CA VAL A 405 -17.19 -40.34 -14.70
C VAL A 405 -18.33 -39.34 -14.90
N ALA A 406 -19.34 -39.74 -15.67
CA ALA A 406 -20.57 -38.97 -15.87
C ALA A 406 -21.57 -39.24 -14.72
N LEU A 407 -21.92 -38.22 -13.94
CA LEU A 407 -22.74 -38.36 -12.72
C LEU A 407 -24.23 -38.60 -12.99
N ASP A 408 -24.68 -38.31 -14.21
CA ASP A 408 -26.05 -38.48 -14.72
C ASP A 408 -26.23 -39.80 -15.49
N ALA A 409 -25.17 -40.58 -15.71
CA ALA A 409 -25.24 -41.87 -16.38
C ALA A 409 -25.86 -42.97 -15.48
N PRO A 410 -26.68 -43.88 -16.03
CA PRO A 410 -27.38 -44.92 -15.26
C PRO A 410 -26.45 -45.97 -14.61
N SER A 411 -25.21 -46.09 -15.08
CA SER A 411 -24.16 -46.98 -14.57
C SER A 411 -23.39 -46.41 -13.37
N THR A 412 -23.53 -45.11 -13.12
CA THR A 412 -22.92 -44.43 -11.97
C THR A 412 -23.78 -44.74 -10.75
N PRO A 413 -23.23 -45.04 -9.55
CA PRO A 413 -24.04 -45.40 -8.39
C PRO A 413 -25.02 -44.27 -8.02
N THR A 414 -26.24 -44.35 -8.54
CA THR A 414 -27.30 -43.38 -8.34
C THR A 414 -27.99 -43.61 -6.99
N PRO A 415 -28.62 -42.58 -6.40
CA PRO A 415 -29.45 -42.74 -5.22
C PRO A 415 -30.71 -43.52 -5.58
N ARG A 416 -30.78 -44.82 -5.28
CA ARG A 416 -32.08 -45.46 -5.10
C ARG A 416 -32.59 -45.16 -3.69
N PRO A 417 -33.84 -44.71 -3.53
CA PRO A 417 -34.46 -44.60 -2.22
C PRO A 417 -34.74 -46.01 -1.71
N HIS A 418 -34.06 -46.45 -0.65
CA HIS A 418 -34.47 -47.60 0.15
C HIS A 418 -34.49 -47.17 1.62
N PRO A 419 -35.46 -47.63 2.43
CA PRO A 419 -35.61 -47.21 3.80
C PRO A 419 -34.48 -47.77 4.66
N ALA A 420 -34.21 -47.04 5.73
CA ALA A 420 -33.04 -47.13 6.58
C ALA A 420 -32.59 -48.55 6.95
N SER A 421 -31.30 -48.82 6.76
CA SER A 421 -30.53 -49.68 7.64
C SER A 421 -29.35 -48.88 8.18
N PRO A 422 -29.00 -49.03 9.47
CA PRO A 422 -27.92 -48.28 10.08
C PRO A 422 -26.60 -48.75 9.47
N ALA A 423 -26.00 -47.93 8.63
CA ALA A 423 -24.64 -48.17 8.16
C ALA A 423 -23.69 -47.87 9.32
N HIS A 424 -22.99 -48.91 9.79
CA HIS A 424 -21.87 -48.78 10.71
C HIS A 424 -20.86 -47.73 10.17
N PRO A 425 -20.27 -46.91 11.06
CA PRO A 425 -19.20 -46.01 10.68
C PRO A 425 -18.01 -46.87 10.22
N ALA A 426 -17.74 -46.85 8.91
CA ALA A 426 -16.45 -47.27 8.42
C ALA A 426 -15.47 -46.18 8.86
N SER A 427 -14.76 -46.40 9.97
CA SER A 427 -13.65 -45.55 10.39
C SER A 427 -12.61 -45.50 9.27
N PRO A 428 -12.28 -44.32 8.73
CA PRO A 428 -11.03 -44.15 8.01
C PRO A 428 -9.91 -44.20 9.04
N ALA A 429 -8.96 -45.12 8.85
CA ALA A 429 -7.65 -44.99 9.47
C ALA A 429 -7.08 -43.61 9.10
N HIS A 430 -6.57 -42.89 10.09
CA HIS A 430 -5.90 -41.60 9.93
C HIS A 430 -4.94 -41.58 8.73
N PRO A 431 -5.01 -40.56 7.87
CA PRO A 431 -3.85 -40.01 7.19
C PRO A 431 -3.55 -38.59 7.69
N GLY A 432 -2.29 -38.21 7.58
CA GLY A 432 -1.74 -36.95 8.07
C GLY A 432 -2.40 -35.68 7.51
N SER A 433 -2.03 -34.58 8.16
CA SER A 433 -2.48 -33.21 7.92
C SER A 433 -2.81 -32.89 6.46
N PRO A 434 -4.00 -32.35 6.16
CA PRO A 434 -4.30 -31.82 4.84
C PRO A 434 -3.38 -30.64 4.53
N GLY A 435 -2.67 -30.73 3.40
CA GLY A 435 -1.88 -29.64 2.83
C GLY A 435 -2.70 -28.36 2.66
N SER A 436 -2.03 -27.23 2.85
CA SER A 436 -2.59 -25.88 2.87
C SER A 436 -3.41 -25.54 1.62
N TRP A 437 -4.69 -25.27 1.81
CA TRP A 437 -5.67 -24.88 0.80
C TRP A 437 -5.60 -23.40 0.36
N GLY A 438 -4.44 -22.75 0.48
CA GLY A 438 -4.33 -21.29 0.47
C GLY A 438 -3.72 -20.62 -0.78
N ARG A 439 -3.31 -21.34 -1.82
CA ARG A 439 -2.38 -20.76 -2.84
C ARG A 439 -2.80 -20.78 -4.31
N TRP A 440 -4.05 -21.08 -4.64
CA TRP A 440 -4.47 -21.20 -6.05
C TRP A 440 -5.46 -20.13 -6.54
N GLY A 441 -5.54 -19.00 -5.84
CA GLY A 441 -6.45 -17.88 -6.16
C GLY A 441 -5.78 -16.55 -6.47
N ARG A 442 -4.45 -16.46 -6.52
CA ARG A 442 -3.72 -15.24 -6.92
C ARG A 442 -2.56 -15.60 -7.82
N GLY A 443 -2.73 -15.36 -9.11
CA GLY A 443 -1.71 -15.57 -10.12
C GLY A 443 -2.29 -16.13 -11.41
N MET A 444 -3.14 -15.35 -12.06
CA MET A 444 -3.27 -15.25 -13.53
C MET A 444 -4.14 -14.03 -13.83
#